data_AF-A0AAW0LPF6-F1
#
_entry.id   AF-A0AAW0LPF6-F1
#
_cell.length_a   1.000
_cell.length_b   1.000
_cell.length_c   1.000
_cell.angle_alpha   90.00
_cell.angle_beta   90.00
_cell.angle_gamma   90.00
#
_symmetry.space_group_name_H-M   'P 1'
#
loop_
_entity.id
_entity.type
_entity.pdbx_description
1 polymer ?
#
loop_
_entity_poly.entity_id
_entity_poly.type
_entity_poly.pdbx_seq_one_letter_code
_entity_poly.pdbx_strand_id
1 'polypeptide(L)'
;MDYLKCILKESLRLHPPVPLSVPRKTRVFINVWAIQRDPKLWDRPEEFIPERFINNPVDFIGQNFKFIPFGVVEYVLANLLCWFDWRLPTINAQGEDLDMTEVNALTAFRKNPLYLVPILYSS
;
A
#
# COMPACT_ATOMS: atom_id res chain seq x y z
N MET A 1 -13.09 -8.08 -6.93
CA MET A 1 -11.64 -7.87 -6.79
C MET A 1 -11.19 -6.47 -7.19
N ASP A 2 -11.95 -5.72 -8.00
CA ASP A 2 -11.47 -4.42 -8.49
C ASP A 2 -11.24 -3.39 -7.38
N TYR A 3 -12.05 -3.43 -6.31
CA TYR A 3 -11.80 -2.60 -5.14
C TYR A 3 -10.54 -3.00 -4.36
N LEU A 4 -10.23 -4.30 -4.25
CA LEU A 4 -8.98 -4.77 -3.64
C LEU A 4 -7.76 -4.25 -4.43
N LYS A 5 -7.85 -4.19 -5.76
CA LYS A 5 -6.81 -3.57 -6.60
C LYS A 5 -6.69 -2.07 -6.32
N CYS A 6 -7.79 -1.37 -6.07
CA CYS A 6 -7.78 0.04 -5.69
C CYS A 6 -7.06 0.23 -4.35
N ILE A 7 -7.35 -0.62 -3.35
CA ILE A 7 -6.65 -0.64 -2.05
C ILE A 7 -5.15 -0.86 -2.25
N LEU A 8 -4.77 -1.86 -3.05
CA LEU A 8 -3.36 -2.14 -3.35
C LEU A 8 -2.64 -0.96 -4.03
N LYS A 9 -3.29 -0.34 -5.02
CA LYS A 9 -2.75 0.84 -5.71
C LYS A 9 -2.53 2.00 -4.74
N GLU A 10 -3.48 2.26 -3.84
CA GLU A 10 -3.38 3.33 -2.84
C GLU A 10 -2.32 3.02 -1.77
N SER A 11 -2.20 1.76 -1.33
CA SER A 11 -1.12 1.34 -0.42
C SER A 11 0.26 1.58 -1.03
N LEU A 12 0.45 1.26 -2.31
CA LEU A 12 1.72 1.49 -3.00
C LEU A 12 2.01 2.97 -3.30
N ARG A 13 0.97 3.80 -3.39
CA ARG A 13 1.13 5.26 -3.50
C ARG A 13 1.63 5.85 -2.19
N LEU A 14 1.11 5.40 -1.05
CA LEU A 14 1.53 5.94 0.25
C LEU A 14 2.82 5.30 0.76
N HIS A 15 3.04 4.02 0.45
CA HIS A 15 4.12 3.20 0.99
C HIS A 15 4.92 2.51 -0.13
N PRO A 16 5.63 3.26 -1.00
CA PRO A 16 6.37 2.70 -2.12
C PRO A 16 7.57 1.85 -1.62
N PRO A 17 7.69 0.57 -2.00
CA PRO A 17 8.72 -0.31 -1.47
C PRO A 17 10.14 -0.06 -2.03
N VAL A 18 10.30 0.65 -3.17
CA VAL A 18 11.63 0.92 -3.76
C VAL A 18 11.61 2.23 -4.56
N PRO A 19 12.64 3.10 -4.46
CA PRO A 19 12.85 4.18 -5.43
C PRO A 19 13.25 3.61 -6.80
N LEU A 20 12.59 4.08 -7.87
CA LEU A 20 12.86 3.67 -9.25
C LEU A 20 14.33 3.96 -9.63
N SER A 21 15.05 2.92 -10.06
CA SER A 21 16.46 2.98 -10.50
C SER A 21 16.55 2.82 -12.02
N VAL A 22 17.27 3.72 -12.70
CA VAL A 22 17.47 3.71 -14.17
C VAL A 22 18.95 3.39 -14.49
N PRO A 23 19.28 2.42 -15.36
CA PRO A 23 20.67 2.16 -15.81
C PRO A 23 21.03 3.01 -17.05
N ARG A 24 22.27 3.38 -17.39
CA ARG A 24 23.64 3.03 -16.95
C ARG A 24 24.55 4.29 -16.89
N LYS A 25 25.52 4.29 -15.98
CA LYS A 25 26.57 5.31 -15.66
C LYS A 25 26.16 6.53 -14.81
N THR A 26 24.87 6.75 -14.57
CA THR A 26 24.39 7.75 -13.61
C THR A 26 23.34 7.12 -12.71
N ARG A 27 23.53 7.19 -11.38
CA ARG A 27 22.47 6.83 -10.43
C ARG A 27 21.52 8.02 -10.33
N VAL A 28 20.30 7.85 -10.82
CA VAL A 28 19.21 8.80 -10.62
C VAL A 28 18.30 8.26 -9.54
N PHE A 29 18.10 9.04 -8.48
CA PHE A 29 17.09 8.76 -7.46
C PHE A 29 15.84 9.55 -7.81
N ILE A 30 14.79 8.85 -8.22
CA ILE A 30 13.47 9.45 -8.36
C ILE A 30 12.86 9.48 -6.96
N ASN A 31 12.55 10.67 -6.45
CA ASN A 31 11.85 10.82 -5.18
C ASN A 31 10.37 10.49 -5.36
N VAL A 32 10.08 9.19 -5.49
CA VAL A 32 8.71 8.67 -5.70
C VAL A 32 7.80 9.07 -4.53
N TRP A 33 8.32 9.06 -3.30
CA TRP A 33 7.59 9.51 -2.10
C TRP A 33 7.06 10.93 -2.25
N ALA A 34 7.91 11.88 -2.70
CA ALA A 34 7.51 13.27 -2.88
C ALA A 34 6.50 13.43 -4.03
N ILE A 35 6.68 12.72 -5.15
CA ILE A 35 5.75 12.76 -6.29
C ILE A 35 4.37 12.22 -5.88
N GLN A 36 4.34 11.14 -5.12
CA GLN A 36 3.10 10.49 -4.69
C GLN A 36 2.34 11.27 -3.61
N ARG A 37 2.99 12.26 -2.98
CA ARG A 37 2.39 13.16 -1.97
C ARG A 37 2.27 14.61 -2.44
N ASP A 38 2.57 14.90 -3.70
CA ASP A 38 2.45 16.26 -4.23
C ASP A 38 0.97 16.66 -4.33
N PRO A 39 0.51 17.71 -3.60
CA PRO A 39 -0.87 18.17 -3.65
C PRO A 39 -1.27 18.74 -5.03
N LYS A 40 -0.31 19.03 -5.92
CA LYS A 40 -0.60 19.42 -7.30
C LYS A 40 -0.98 18.24 -8.19
N LEU A 41 -0.55 17.04 -7.81
CA LEU A 41 -0.79 15.80 -8.56
C LEU A 41 -1.89 14.95 -7.92
N TRP A 42 -2.04 15.02 -6.59
CA TRP A 42 -2.97 14.20 -5.83
C TRP A 42 -3.87 15.06 -4.94
N ASP A 43 -5.19 14.95 -5.11
CA ASP A 43 -6.15 15.48 -4.12
C ASP A 43 -5.96 14.75 -2.78
N ARG A 44 -5.95 15.51 -1.67
CA ARG A 44 -5.72 15.01 -0.30
C ARG A 44 -4.61 13.94 -0.26
N PRO A 45 -3.36 14.33 -0.53
CA PRO A 45 -2.26 13.40 -0.80
C PRO A 45 -1.89 12.52 0.40
N GLU A 46 -2.12 12.99 1.63
CA GLU A 46 -1.81 12.22 2.84
C GLU A 46 -2.94 11.28 3.26
N GLU A 47 -4.13 11.40 2.67
CA GLU A 47 -5.26 10.52 2.98
C GLU A 47 -5.21 9.23 2.16
N PHE A 48 -5.53 8.11 2.81
CA PHE A 48 -5.71 6.82 2.17
C PHE A 48 -7.11 6.74 1.54
N ILE A 49 -7.19 6.93 0.23
CA ILE A 49 -8.45 7.00 -0.53
C ILE A 49 -8.37 6.05 -1.73
N PRO A 50 -8.73 4.75 -1.59
CA PRO A 50 -8.74 3.79 -2.69
C PRO A 50 -9.61 4.22 -3.87
N GLU A 51 -10.70 4.93 -3.61
CA GLU A 51 -11.70 5.33 -4.60
C GLU A 51 -11.13 6.15 -5.76
N ARG A 52 -9.97 6.81 -5.56
CA ARG A 52 -9.27 7.56 -6.61
C ARG A 52 -8.80 6.68 -7.79
N PHE A 53 -8.81 5.36 -7.61
CA PHE A 53 -8.46 4.38 -8.66
C PHE A 53 -9.66 3.65 -9.25
N ILE A 54 -10.89 3.92 -8.77
CA ILE A 54 -12.09 3.37 -9.40
C ILE A 54 -12.19 3.93 -10.82
N ASN A 55 -12.37 3.03 -11.80
CA ASN A 55 -12.43 3.35 -13.23
C ASN A 55 -11.20 4.13 -13.75
N ASN A 56 -10.07 4.06 -13.04
CA ASN A 56 -8.84 4.73 -13.44
C ASN A 56 -8.01 3.80 -14.33
N PRO A 57 -7.77 4.16 -15.61
CA PRO A 57 -6.99 3.33 -16.53
C PRO A 57 -5.48 3.38 -16.24
N VAL A 58 -5.03 4.24 -15.31
CA VAL A 58 -3.62 4.35 -14.94
C VAL A 58 -3.23 3.12 -14.11
N ASP A 59 -2.43 2.27 -14.73
CA ASP A 59 -1.62 1.29 -14.03
C ASP A 59 -0.32 1.95 -13.59
N PHE A 60 -0.08 1.98 -12.28
CA PHE A 60 1.19 2.46 -11.70
C PHE A 60 2.41 1.65 -12.13
N ILE A 61 2.18 0.55 -12.84
CA ILE A 61 3.19 -0.37 -13.30
C ILE A 61 3.17 -0.24 -14.81
N GLY A 62 4.17 0.46 -15.35
CA GLY A 62 4.33 0.65 -16.78
C GLY A 62 4.18 -0.63 -17.58
N GLN A 63 3.82 -0.47 -18.85
CA GLN A 63 3.26 -1.44 -19.81
C GLN A 63 3.90 -2.82 -19.94
N ASN A 64 4.96 -3.19 -19.21
CA ASN A 64 5.53 -4.53 -19.24
C ASN A 64 6.32 -4.85 -17.97
N PHE A 65 5.61 -5.17 -16.88
CA PHE A 65 6.17 -6.15 -15.96
C PHE A 65 5.16 -7.26 -15.74
N LYS A 66 5.48 -8.44 -16.30
CA LYS A 66 5.17 -9.74 -15.69
C LYS A 66 5.91 -9.83 -14.34
N PHE A 67 5.71 -8.85 -13.45
CA PHE A 67 6.19 -8.90 -12.09
C PHE A 67 5.20 -9.76 -11.33
N ILE A 68 5.64 -10.98 -11.09
CA ILE A 68 4.94 -12.00 -10.32
C ILE A 68 4.85 -11.71 -8.79
N PRO A 69 5.35 -10.61 -8.15
CA PRO A 69 5.12 -10.44 -6.72
C PRO A 69 3.78 -9.79 -6.35
N PHE A 70 3.07 -9.08 -7.25
CA PHE A 70 1.81 -8.39 -6.86
C PHE A 70 0.58 -9.29 -6.87
N GLY A 71 0.54 -10.30 -7.76
CA GLY A 71 -0.53 -11.31 -7.74
C GLY A 71 -0.54 -12.05 -6.40
N VAL A 72 0.62 -12.43 -5.88
CA VAL A 72 0.74 -13.10 -4.58
C VAL A 72 0.21 -12.21 -3.44
N VAL A 73 0.50 -10.90 -3.46
CA VAL A 73 -0.04 -9.99 -2.43
C VAL A 73 -1.55 -9.87 -2.53
N GLU A 74 -2.13 -9.75 -3.73
CA GLU A 74 -3.58 -9.75 -3.94
C GLU A 74 -4.23 -11.03 -3.41
N TYR A 75 -3.67 -12.21 -3.75
CA TYR A 75 -4.18 -13.49 -3.26
C TYR A 75 -4.02 -13.66 -1.75
N VAL A 76 -2.89 -13.26 -1.17
CA VAL A 76 -2.66 -13.34 0.28
C VAL A 76 -3.66 -12.45 1.00
N LEU A 77 -3.81 -11.18 0.59
CA LEU A 77 -4.78 -10.28 1.20
C LEU A 77 -6.21 -10.76 1.03
N ALA A 78 -6.57 -11.25 -0.16
CA ALA A 78 -7.91 -11.80 -0.39
C ALA A 78 -8.20 -13.00 0.50
N ASN A 79 -7.23 -13.91 0.68
CA ASN A 79 -7.39 -15.03 1.61
C ASN A 79 -7.54 -14.54 3.06
N LEU A 80 -6.70 -13.61 3.49
CA LEU A 80 -6.75 -13.07 4.86
C LEU A 80 -8.07 -12.35 5.17
N LEU A 81 -8.58 -11.56 4.21
CA LEU A 81 -9.80 -10.77 4.38
C LEU A 81 -11.09 -11.56 4.12
N CYS A 82 -11.04 -12.65 3.36
CA CYS A 82 -12.20 -13.48 3.10
C CYS A 82 -12.59 -14.33 4.32
N TRP A 83 -11.59 -14.81 5.07
CA TRP A 83 -11.80 -15.76 6.16
C TRP A 83 -11.81 -15.12 7.55
N PHE A 84 -11.20 -13.94 7.69
CA PHE A 84 -11.03 -13.32 8.99
C PHE A 84 -11.40 -11.85 8.98
N ASP A 85 -12.18 -11.46 9.99
CA ASP A 85 -12.20 -10.10 10.49
C ASP A 85 -10.98 -9.88 11.39
N TRP A 86 -10.57 -8.61 11.52
CA TRP A 86 -9.35 -8.25 12.24
C TRP A 86 -9.66 -7.28 13.36
N ARG A 87 -9.14 -7.55 14.56
CA ARG A 87 -9.18 -6.61 15.69
C ARG A 87 -7.80 -6.31 16.25
N LEU A 88 -7.66 -5.15 16.86
CA LEU A 88 -6.48 -4.81 17.66
C LEU A 88 -6.48 -5.62 18.97
N PRO A 89 -5.30 -6.03 19.46
CA PRO A 89 -5.18 -6.81 20.70
C PRO A 89 -5.53 -5.98 21.95
N THR A 90 -5.45 -4.66 21.87
CA THR A 90 -5.77 -3.74 22.96
C THR A 90 -7.27 -3.51 23.04
N ILE A 91 -7.84 -3.64 24.25
CA ILE A 91 -9.26 -3.40 24.52
C ILE A 91 -9.58 -1.93 24.21
N ASN A 92 -10.62 -1.69 23.40
CA ASN A 92 -11.09 -0.38 22.94
C ASN A 92 -10.17 0.38 21.96
N ALA A 93 -9.08 -0.22 21.47
CA ALA A 93 -8.25 0.45 20.48
C ALA A 93 -8.98 0.55 19.13
N GLN A 94 -8.93 1.73 18.52
CA GLN A 94 -9.50 2.01 17.21
C GLN A 94 -8.42 2.06 16.14
N GLY A 95 -8.83 2.09 14.87
CA GLY A 95 -7.90 2.22 13.74
C GLY A 95 -7.01 3.45 13.81
N GLU A 96 -7.47 4.51 14.48
CA GLU A 96 -6.75 5.78 14.68
C GLU A 96 -5.58 5.65 15.66
N ASP A 97 -5.60 4.66 16.55
CA ASP A 97 -4.51 4.39 17.51
C ASP A 97 -3.33 3.64 16.86
N LEU A 98 -3.45 3.24 15.59
CA LEU A 98 -2.40 2.54 14.87
C LEU A 98 -1.24 3.48 14.53
N ASP A 99 -0.09 3.21 15.11
CA ASP A 99 1.16 3.87 14.71
C ASP A 99 1.59 3.41 13.30
N MET A 100 1.43 4.31 12.33
CA MET A 100 1.82 4.14 10.93
C MET A 100 3.20 4.73 10.61
N THR A 101 3.98 5.13 11.62
CA THR A 101 5.33 5.65 11.44
C THR A 101 6.22 4.64 10.72
N GLU A 102 6.98 5.10 9.74
CA GLU A 102 7.88 4.27 8.93
C GLU A 102 9.36 4.47 9.31
N VAL A 103 10.17 3.46 9.00
CA VAL A 103 11.62 3.60 8.97
C VAL A 103 12.04 3.97 7.55
N ASN A 104 12.70 5.11 7.41
CA ASN A 104 13.25 5.57 6.13
C ASN A 104 14.52 4.77 5.78
N ALA A 105 14.31 3.62 5.13
CA ALA A 105 15.36 2.81 4.51
C ALA A 105 15.17 2.76 2.98
N LEU A 106 15.97 1.96 2.27
CA LEU A 106 15.81 1.76 0.82
C LEU A 106 14.40 1.26 0.45
N THR A 107 13.78 0.53 1.37
CA THR A 107 12.37 0.12 1.36
C THR A 107 11.73 0.69 2.61
N ALA A 108 10.63 1.43 2.46
CA ALA A 108 9.84 1.86 3.60
C ALA A 108 9.13 0.66 4.23
N PHE A 109 9.22 0.55 5.55
CA PHE A 109 8.46 -0.42 6.34
C PHE A 109 8.04 0.20 7.67
N ARG A 110 6.96 -0.30 8.26
CA ARG A 110 6.47 0.17 9.55
C ARG A 110 7.54 0.00 10.63
N LYS A 111 7.73 1.06 11.42
CA LYS A 111 8.66 1.07 12.56
C LYS A 111 8.29 0.04 13.61
N ASN A 112 7.00 -0.07 13.89
CA ASN A 112 6.45 -1.01 14.84
C ASN A 112 5.68 -2.11 14.09
N PRO A 113 5.91 -3.41 14.39
CA PRO A 113 5.15 -4.50 13.80
C PRO A 113 3.65 -4.35 14.06
N LEU A 114 2.84 -4.71 13.06
CA LEU A 114 1.40 -4.76 13.19
C LEU A 114 0.98 -6.06 13.89
N TYR A 115 0.36 -5.94 15.05
CA TYR A 115 -0.25 -7.06 15.75
C TYR A 115 -1.77 -7.00 15.58
N LEU A 116 -2.35 -8.07 15.05
CA LEU A 116 -3.78 -8.22 14.88
C LEU A 116 -4.23 -9.59 15.37
N VAL A 117 -5.45 -9.66 15.89
CA VAL A 117 -6.09 -10.91 16.26
C VAL A 117 -7.13 -11.25 15.19
N PRO A 118 -6.99 -12.38 14.49
CA PRO A 118 -7.99 -12.83 13.53
C PRO A 118 -9.23 -13.32 14.27
N ILE A 119 -10.40 -12.94 13.77
CA ILE A 119 -11.72 -13.41 14.20
C ILE A 119 -12.32 -14.13 12.99
N LEU A 120 -12.75 -15.37 13.16
CA LEU A 120 -13.40 -16.10 12.06
C LEU A 120 -14.62 -15.31 11.59
N TYR A 121 -14.65 -15.04 10.29
CA TYR A 121 -15.81 -14.39 9.67
C TYR A 121 -17.00 -15.36 9.78
N SER A 122 -17.97 -15.05 10.64
CA SER A 122 -19.24 -15.77 10.68
C SER A 122 -20.22 -15.07 9.76
N SER A 123 -20.44 -15.67 8.58
CA SER A 123 -21.53 -15.28 7.67
C SER A 123 -22.90 -15.40 8.34
#